data_AF-A0A6V7P3N9-F1
#
_entry.id   AF-A0A6V7P3N9-F1
#
_cell.length_a   1.000
_cell.length_b   1.000
_cell.length_c   1.000
_cell.angle_alpha   90.00
_cell.angle_beta   90.00
_cell.angle_gamma   90.00
#
_symmetry.space_group_name_H-M   'P 1'
#
loop_
_entity.id
_entity.type
_entity.pdbx_description
1 polymer ?
#
loop_
_entity_poly.entity_id
_entity_poly.type
_entity_poly.pdbx_seq_one_letter_code
_entity_poly.pdbx_strand_id
1 'polypeptide(L)'
;MLRSYGFENTDLQLLSRHSPMTFRLKDHDLKAKLDFFTGTVGFTPRDILSNNWQINFSLDGRLRPRYNLVRGLQSKGLVPQDVNFTKVFIMAVERFNPEYVHKFVTSEGSNLVRSYMSSPAFRKEMSENGSGSSHSEGKLLQIEFYSDNFNLVGEDS
;
A
#
# COMPACT_ATOMS: atom_id res chain seq x y z
N MET A 1 -19.79 11.88 11.47
CA MET A 1 -18.57 11.06 11.44
C MET A 1 -17.31 11.88 11.18
N LEU A 2 -17.03 12.37 9.96
CA LEU A 2 -15.74 13.05 9.64
C LEU A 2 -15.31 14.16 10.63
N ARG A 3 -16.24 14.96 11.15
CA ARG A 3 -15.95 15.97 12.19
C ARG A 3 -15.31 15.42 13.46
N SER A 4 -15.65 14.19 13.87
CA SER A 4 -15.03 13.58 15.06
C SER A 4 -13.56 13.22 14.84
N TYR A 5 -13.09 13.25 13.59
CA TYR A 5 -11.68 13.09 13.21
C TYR A 5 -11.00 14.44 12.96
N GLY A 6 -11.64 15.56 13.33
CA GLY A 6 -11.06 16.90 13.21
C GLY A 6 -11.25 17.58 11.85
N PHE A 7 -12.10 17.06 10.96
CA PHE A 7 -12.41 17.72 9.69
C PHE A 7 -13.34 18.92 9.89
N GLU A 8 -12.97 20.06 9.31
CA GLU A 8 -13.76 21.30 9.31
C GLU A 8 -14.71 21.40 8.11
N ASN A 9 -15.60 22.40 8.09
CA ASN A 9 -16.52 22.64 6.98
C ASN A 9 -15.81 22.82 5.63
N THR A 10 -14.71 23.56 5.64
CA THR A 10 -13.84 23.81 4.49
C THR A 10 -13.23 22.51 3.96
N ASP A 11 -12.80 21.62 4.86
CA ASP A 11 -12.26 20.31 4.50
C ASP A 11 -13.31 19.41 3.85
N LEU A 12 -14.53 19.40 4.39
CA LEU A 12 -15.64 18.64 3.83
C LEU A 12 -16.01 19.13 2.42
N GLN A 13 -15.98 20.44 2.20
CA GLN A 13 -16.16 21.01 0.86
C GLN A 13 -15.03 20.59 -0.09
N LEU A 14 -13.78 20.58 0.39
CA LEU A 14 -12.63 20.14 -0.41
C LEU A 14 -12.74 18.65 -0.78
N LEU A 15 -13.07 17.78 0.17
CA LEU A 15 -13.32 16.35 -0.09
C LEU A 15 -14.44 16.15 -1.10
N SER A 16 -15.54 16.91 -0.97
CA SER A 16 -16.69 16.78 -1.87
C SER A 16 -16.32 17.14 -3.31
N ARG A 17 -15.49 18.16 -3.50
CA ARG A 17 -15.06 18.63 -4.82
C ARG A 17 -14.01 17.72 -5.47
N HIS A 18 -13.03 17.26 -4.72
CA HIS A 18 -11.88 16.52 -5.28
C HIS A 18 -12.02 15.00 -5.20
N SER A 19 -12.78 14.49 -4.24
CA SER A 19 -12.95 13.06 -4.00
C SER A 19 -14.39 12.74 -3.60
N PRO A 20 -15.38 13.04 -4.46
CA PRO A 20 -16.79 12.77 -4.16
C PRO A 20 -17.06 11.29 -3.86
N MET A 21 -16.21 10.40 -4.38
CA MET A 21 -16.22 8.96 -4.09
C MET A 21 -16.05 8.62 -2.60
N THR A 22 -15.38 9.47 -1.83
CA THR A 22 -15.24 9.30 -0.38
C THR A 22 -16.61 9.22 0.31
N PHE A 23 -17.59 9.99 -0.17
CA PHE A 23 -18.95 10.01 0.38
C PHE A 23 -19.84 8.87 -0.12
N ARG A 24 -19.35 8.04 -1.04
CA ARG A 24 -20.01 6.80 -1.46
C ARG A 24 -19.59 5.59 -0.63
N LEU A 25 -18.56 5.74 0.21
CA LEU A 25 -18.13 4.69 1.14
C LEU A 25 -19.19 4.50 2.23
N LYS A 26 -19.38 3.27 2.67
CA LYS A 26 -20.20 2.99 3.85
C LYS A 26 -19.50 3.56 5.08
N ASP A 27 -20.28 3.99 6.07
CA ASP A 27 -19.75 4.62 7.28
C ASP A 27 -18.71 3.75 8.00
N HIS A 28 -18.93 2.43 8.07
CA HIS A 28 -17.96 1.52 8.71
C HIS A 28 -16.63 1.45 7.93
N ASP A 29 -16.67 1.46 6.60
CA ASP A 29 -15.47 1.43 5.76
C ASP A 29 -14.67 2.72 5.90
N LEU A 30 -15.36 3.86 5.84
CA LEU A 30 -14.73 5.16 5.98
C LEU A 30 -14.19 5.34 7.40
N LYS A 31 -14.92 4.91 8.43
CA LYS A 31 -14.42 4.87 9.82
C LYS A 31 -13.14 4.04 9.95
N ALA A 32 -13.13 2.81 9.43
CA ALA A 32 -11.96 1.94 9.51
C ALA A 32 -10.72 2.55 8.82
N LYS A 33 -10.92 3.22 7.68
CA LYS A 33 -9.85 3.96 6.99
C LYS A 33 -9.34 5.16 7.79
N LEU A 34 -10.25 5.96 8.36
CA LEU A 34 -9.88 7.11 9.18
C LEU A 34 -9.16 6.69 10.47
N ASP A 35 -9.61 5.63 11.12
CA ASP A 35 -8.94 5.03 12.29
C ASP A 35 -7.51 4.57 11.92
N PHE A 36 -7.34 3.96 10.74
CA PHE A 36 -6.03 3.59 10.25
C PHE A 36 -5.14 4.82 9.98
N PHE A 37 -5.62 5.81 9.23
CA PHE A 37 -4.82 7.00 8.92
C PHE A 37 -4.43 7.78 10.17
N THR A 38 -5.40 8.10 11.02
CA THR A 38 -5.17 8.96 12.19
C THR A 38 -4.51 8.21 13.34
N GLY A 39 -4.95 6.98 13.63
CA GLY A 39 -4.48 6.20 14.77
C GLY A 39 -3.24 5.34 14.49
N THR A 40 -3.09 4.81 13.28
CA THR A 40 -1.95 3.93 12.93
C THR A 40 -0.85 4.67 12.18
N VAL A 41 -1.21 5.44 11.16
CA VAL A 41 -0.22 6.17 10.35
C VAL A 41 0.19 7.48 11.02
N GLY A 42 -0.68 8.08 11.83
CA GLY A 42 -0.44 9.37 12.51
C GLY A 42 -0.76 10.58 11.64
N PHE A 43 -1.59 10.42 10.60
CA PHE A 43 -1.98 11.53 9.74
C PHE A 43 -2.98 12.47 10.42
N THR A 44 -2.80 13.76 10.17
CA THR A 44 -3.79 14.79 10.46
C THR A 44 -4.84 14.87 9.33
N PRO A 45 -6.00 15.53 9.55
CA PRO A 45 -6.92 15.83 8.46
C PRO A 45 -6.25 16.51 7.27
N ARG A 46 -5.31 17.44 7.52
CA ARG A 46 -4.53 18.12 6.48
C ARG A 46 -3.70 17.14 5.65
N ASP A 47 -3.03 16.18 6.28
CA ASP A 47 -2.25 15.16 5.55
C ASP A 47 -3.15 14.28 4.69
N ILE A 48 -4.33 13.92 5.20
CA ILE A 48 -5.34 13.16 4.45
C ILE A 48 -5.82 13.96 3.23
N LEU A 49 -6.08 15.26 3.40
CA LEU A 49 -6.57 16.16 2.36
C LEU A 49 -5.52 16.50 1.30
N SER A 50 -4.23 16.53 1.70
CA SER A 50 -3.10 16.78 0.78
C SER A 50 -3.10 15.82 -0.41
N ASN A 51 -3.61 14.60 -0.20
CA ASN A 51 -3.90 13.66 -1.27
C ASN A 51 -5.16 12.84 -0.95
N ASN A 52 -6.31 13.48 -1.11
CA ASN A 52 -7.64 12.89 -0.84
C ASN A 52 -7.96 11.60 -1.63
N TRP A 53 -7.19 11.28 -2.68
CA TRP A 53 -7.37 10.05 -3.44
C TRP A 53 -7.02 8.80 -2.63
N GLN A 54 -6.11 8.92 -1.66
CA GLN A 54 -5.66 7.78 -0.86
C GLN A 54 -6.79 7.12 -0.05
N ILE A 55 -7.84 7.88 0.29
CA ILE A 55 -9.05 7.36 0.97
C ILE A 55 -9.78 6.33 0.12
N ASN A 56 -9.69 6.43 -1.21
CA ASN A 56 -10.38 5.53 -2.12
C ASN A 56 -9.68 4.16 -2.27
N PHE A 57 -8.41 4.04 -1.87
CA PHE A 57 -7.72 2.75 -1.94
C PHE A 57 -8.22 1.77 -0.89
N SER A 58 -8.27 0.49 -1.24
CA SER A 58 -8.67 -0.57 -0.31
C SER A 58 -7.78 -0.56 0.93
N LEU A 59 -8.42 -0.63 2.12
CA LEU A 59 -7.71 -0.65 3.39
C LEU A 59 -6.79 -1.88 3.47
N ASP A 60 -7.33 -3.06 3.27
CA ASP A 60 -6.58 -4.32 3.35
C ASP A 60 -6.01 -4.76 2.00
N GLY A 61 -6.45 -4.14 0.91
CA GLY A 61 -5.95 -4.41 -0.45
C GLY A 61 -4.79 -3.53 -0.88
N ARG A 62 -4.46 -2.44 -0.16
CA ARG A 62 -3.33 -1.56 -0.51
C ARG A 62 -2.74 -0.83 0.69
N LEU A 63 -3.56 -0.13 1.47
CA LEU A 63 -3.08 0.80 2.50
C LEU A 63 -2.32 0.08 3.62
N ARG A 64 -2.96 -0.85 4.31
CA ARG A 64 -2.39 -1.60 5.43
C ARG A 64 -1.23 -2.52 5.01
N PRO A 65 -1.32 -3.29 3.90
CA PRO A 65 -0.20 -4.13 3.45
C PRO A 65 1.07 -3.34 3.15
N ARG A 66 0.96 -2.20 2.44
CA ARG A 66 2.11 -1.37 2.11
C ARG A 66 2.67 -0.65 3.34
N TYR A 67 1.80 -0.17 4.23
CA TYR A 67 2.23 0.39 5.51
C TYR A 67 3.04 -0.62 6.32
N ASN A 68 2.51 -1.83 6.51
CA ASN A 68 3.16 -2.86 7.31
C ASN A 68 4.52 -3.25 6.73
N LEU A 69 4.62 -3.41 5.40
CA LEU A 69 5.89 -3.70 4.74
C LEU A 69 6.91 -2.59 5.00
N VAL A 70 6.56 -1.34 4.68
CA VAL A 70 7.49 -0.21 4.81
C VAL A 70 7.86 0.05 6.27
N ARG A 71 6.91 -0.01 7.20
CA ARG A 71 7.21 0.12 8.65
C ARG A 71 8.10 -0.99 9.17
N GLY A 72 7.92 -2.22 8.70
CA GLY A 72 8.81 -3.33 9.05
C GLY A 72 10.22 -3.14 8.50
N LEU A 73 10.35 -2.62 7.27
CA LEU A 73 11.65 -2.28 6.70
C LEU A 73 12.31 -1.13 7.48
N GLN A 74 11.53 -0.13 7.91
CA GLN A 74 12.00 0.95 8.77
C GLN A 74 12.51 0.43 10.12
N SER A 75 11.79 -0.47 10.78
CA SER A 75 12.23 -1.00 12.09
C SER A 75 13.51 -1.82 12.01
N LYS A 76 13.85 -2.34 10.82
CA LYS A 76 15.12 -3.01 10.52
C LYS A 76 16.22 -2.06 10.01
N GLY A 77 15.93 -0.77 9.85
CA GLY A 77 16.89 0.20 9.31
C GLY A 77 17.18 0.03 7.81
N LEU A 78 16.36 -0.73 7.08
CA LEU A 78 16.56 -1.05 5.66
C LEU A 78 16.08 0.06 4.71
N VAL A 79 15.25 0.98 5.21
CA VAL A 79 14.77 2.17 4.50
C VAL A 79 14.77 3.39 5.44
N PRO A 80 14.77 4.63 4.90
CA PRO A 80 14.76 5.84 5.72
C PRO A 80 13.58 5.92 6.71
N GLN A 81 13.76 6.58 7.85
CA GLN A 81 12.71 6.74 8.87
C GLN A 81 11.65 7.78 8.49
N ASP A 82 11.99 8.70 7.59
CA ASP A 82 11.17 9.82 7.12
C ASP A 82 10.43 9.52 5.81
N VAL A 83 10.21 8.23 5.50
CA VAL A 83 9.44 7.82 4.30
C VAL A 83 8.05 8.47 4.31
N ASN A 84 7.73 9.13 3.19
CA ASN A 84 6.42 9.73 2.98
C ASN A 84 5.36 8.64 2.68
N PHE A 85 4.52 8.33 3.67
CA PHE A 85 3.47 7.32 3.52
C PHE A 85 2.37 7.70 2.52
N THR A 86 2.09 8.98 2.31
CA THR A 86 1.17 9.43 1.26
C THR A 86 1.70 8.97 -0.11
N LYS A 87 3.00 9.15 -0.37
CA LYS A 87 3.66 8.66 -1.60
C LYS A 87 3.58 7.14 -1.69
N VAL A 88 3.85 6.41 -0.60
CA VAL A 88 3.79 4.93 -0.56
C VAL A 88 2.40 4.41 -0.96
N PHE A 89 1.33 5.05 -0.49
CA PHE A 89 -0.04 4.60 -0.77
C PHE A 89 -0.47 4.87 -2.21
N ILE A 90 -0.07 6.00 -2.80
CA ILE A 90 -0.48 6.37 -4.17
C ILE A 90 0.44 5.78 -5.25
N MET A 91 1.62 5.27 -4.89
CA MET A 91 2.61 4.77 -5.85
C MET A 91 2.05 3.62 -6.70
N ALA A 92 2.27 3.66 -8.01
CA ALA A 92 1.92 2.55 -8.89
C ALA A 92 2.73 1.29 -8.52
N VAL A 93 2.16 0.10 -8.73
CA VAL A 93 2.76 -1.20 -8.35
C VAL A 93 4.12 -1.39 -9.01
N GLU A 94 4.24 -0.97 -10.27
CA GLU A 94 5.44 -1.04 -11.10
C GLU A 94 6.60 -0.22 -10.54
N ARG A 95 6.29 0.81 -9.73
CA ARG A 95 7.28 1.61 -9.01
C ARG A 95 7.47 1.12 -7.58
N PHE A 96 6.39 0.71 -6.93
CA PHE A 96 6.41 0.25 -5.55
C PHE A 96 7.24 -1.03 -5.39
N ASN A 97 7.07 -2.00 -6.28
CA ASN A 97 7.73 -3.30 -6.15
C ASN A 97 9.27 -3.20 -6.28
N PRO A 98 9.84 -2.50 -7.29
CA PRO A 98 11.28 -2.28 -7.31
C PRO A 98 11.81 -1.53 -6.09
N GLU A 99 11.03 -0.62 -5.51
CA GLU A 99 11.50 0.22 -4.40
C GLU A 99 11.45 -0.49 -3.04
N TYR A 100 10.40 -1.28 -2.76
CA TYR A 100 10.14 -1.85 -1.43
C TYR A 100 10.01 -3.38 -1.39
N VAL A 101 9.96 -4.04 -2.55
CA VAL A 101 9.80 -5.50 -2.63
C VAL A 101 11.09 -6.12 -3.14
N HIS A 102 11.45 -5.87 -4.40
CA HIS A 102 12.52 -6.61 -5.11
C HIS A 102 13.87 -6.50 -4.42
N LYS A 103 14.20 -5.30 -3.92
CA LYS A 103 15.46 -5.02 -3.22
C LYS A 103 15.66 -5.89 -1.97
N PHE A 104 14.57 -6.39 -1.40
CA PHE A 104 14.60 -7.04 -0.09
C PHE A 104 14.24 -8.53 -0.12
N VAL A 105 13.93 -9.11 -1.28
CA VAL A 105 13.46 -10.49 -1.44
C VAL A 105 14.46 -11.52 -0.88
N THR A 106 15.76 -11.31 -1.05
CA THR A 106 16.83 -12.21 -0.61
C THR A 106 17.68 -11.64 0.53
N SER A 107 17.18 -10.61 1.22
CA SER A 107 17.90 -9.87 2.26
C SER A 107 17.30 -10.09 3.66
N GLU A 108 17.79 -9.36 4.65
CA GLU A 108 17.23 -9.31 6.01
C GLU A 108 15.75 -8.87 6.09
N GLY A 109 15.21 -8.27 5.01
CA GLY A 109 13.80 -7.91 4.86
C GLY A 109 12.93 -8.99 4.20
N SER A 110 13.49 -10.15 3.83
CA SER A 110 12.82 -11.19 3.04
C SER A 110 11.54 -11.71 3.69
N ASN A 111 11.51 -11.85 5.02
CA ASN A 111 10.33 -12.29 5.75
C ASN A 111 9.16 -11.28 5.65
N LEU A 112 9.45 -9.98 5.68
CA LEU A 112 8.46 -8.91 5.53
C LEU A 112 7.92 -8.89 4.09
N VAL A 113 8.81 -9.00 3.11
CA VAL A 113 8.44 -9.09 1.70
C VAL A 113 7.56 -10.32 1.46
N ARG A 114 7.93 -11.48 2.00
CA ARG A 114 7.15 -12.72 1.89
C ARG A 114 5.75 -12.57 2.46
N SER A 115 5.62 -11.93 3.63
CA SER A 115 4.32 -11.63 4.24
C SER A 115 3.46 -10.72 3.34
N TYR A 116 4.04 -9.66 2.79
CA TYR A 116 3.36 -8.77 1.85
C TYR A 116 2.94 -9.50 0.57
N MET A 117 3.82 -10.27 -0.07
CA MET A 117 3.52 -11.00 -1.31
C MET A 117 2.46 -12.09 -1.12
N SER A 118 2.34 -12.65 0.08
CA SER A 118 1.30 -13.63 0.42
C SER A 118 -0.07 -12.99 0.65
N SER A 119 -0.14 -11.67 0.81
CA SER A 119 -1.39 -10.98 1.09
C SER A 119 -2.34 -10.94 -0.14
N PRO A 120 -3.66 -10.95 0.08
CA PRO A 120 -4.63 -10.79 -1.02
C PRO A 120 -4.41 -9.50 -1.84
N ALA A 121 -3.85 -8.46 -1.20
CA ALA A 121 -3.49 -7.19 -1.82
C ALA A 121 -2.52 -7.35 -2.99
N PHE A 122 -1.43 -8.08 -2.77
CA PHE A 122 -0.40 -8.27 -3.81
C PHE A 122 -0.96 -9.03 -5.02
N ARG A 123 -1.76 -10.07 -4.79
CA ARG A 123 -2.36 -10.87 -5.86
C ARG A 123 -3.35 -10.05 -6.70
N LYS A 124 -4.17 -9.24 -6.04
CA LYS A 124 -5.13 -8.34 -6.70
C LYS A 124 -4.41 -7.28 -7.55
N GLU A 125 -3.38 -6.64 -6.99
CA GLU A 125 -2.54 -5.65 -7.67
C GLU A 125 -1.86 -6.23 -8.92
N MET A 126 -1.43 -7.50 -8.89
CA MET A 126 -0.86 -8.18 -10.07
C MET A 126 -1.89 -8.53 -11.15
N SER A 127 -3.12 -8.86 -10.75
CA SER A 127 -4.22 -9.25 -11.67
C SER A 127 -4.85 -8.07 -12.41
N GLU A 128 -5.04 -6.92 -11.74
CA GLU A 128 -5.72 -5.75 -12.32
C GLU A 128 -4.86 -5.03 -13.37
N ASN A 129 -3.53 -5.13 -13.28
CA ASN A 129 -2.60 -4.59 -14.28
C ASN A 129 -2.38 -5.55 -15.47
N GLY A 130 -3.25 -6.55 -15.66
CA GLY A 130 -3.19 -7.54 -16.75
C GLY A 130 -3.93 -7.16 -18.03
N SER A 131 -4.69 -6.05 -18.04
CA SER A 131 -5.56 -5.68 -19.17
C SER A 131 -5.04 -4.52 -20.05
N GLY A 132 -3.79 -4.09 -19.89
CA GLY A 132 -3.22 -3.00 -20.70
C GLY A 132 -1.73 -3.17 -21.00
N SER A 133 -1.44 -3.42 -22.29
CA SER A 133 -0.17 -3.18 -23.00
C SER A 133 1.02 -4.15 -22.79
N SER A 134 1.34 -4.87 -23.88
CA SER A 134 2.64 -5.41 -24.32
C SER A 134 3.81 -5.43 -23.32
N HIS A 135 3.80 -6.35 -22.36
CA HIS A 135 5.02 -6.76 -21.62
C HIS A 135 4.90 -8.17 -21.02
N SER A 136 4.11 -9.05 -21.64
CA SER A 136 3.74 -10.37 -21.11
C SER A 136 4.95 -11.27 -20.80
N GLU A 137 6.07 -11.16 -21.51
CA GLU A 137 7.31 -11.90 -21.19
C GLU A 137 7.98 -11.42 -19.90
N GLY A 138 8.09 -10.11 -19.68
CA GLY A 138 8.69 -9.58 -18.44
C GLY A 138 7.89 -9.94 -17.18
N LYS A 139 6.57 -10.14 -17.34
CA LYS A 139 5.66 -10.51 -16.24
C LYS A 139 5.74 -11.99 -15.88
N LEU A 140 5.89 -12.87 -16.88
CA LEU A 140 6.16 -14.30 -16.67
C LEU A 140 7.54 -14.49 -16.07
N LEU A 141 8.58 -13.83 -16.60
CA LEU A 141 9.93 -13.90 -16.07
C LEU A 141 10.04 -13.39 -14.63
N GLN A 142 9.22 -12.42 -14.23
CA GLN A 142 9.21 -11.94 -12.85
C GLN A 142 8.51 -12.94 -11.90
N ILE A 143 7.41 -13.55 -12.32
CA ILE A 143 6.74 -14.61 -11.55
C ILE A 143 7.63 -15.86 -11.48
N GLU A 144 8.27 -16.24 -12.59
CA GLU A 144 9.22 -17.36 -12.70
C GLU A 144 10.49 -17.09 -11.88
N PHE A 145 11.08 -15.89 -11.97
CA PHE A 145 12.17 -15.48 -11.10
C PHE A 145 11.78 -15.53 -9.62
N TYR A 146 10.53 -15.22 -9.28
CA TYR A 146 10.04 -15.34 -7.91
C TYR A 146 9.73 -16.77 -7.48
N SER A 147 9.29 -17.66 -8.37
CA SER A 147 9.06 -19.07 -8.06
C SER A 147 10.35 -19.87 -7.99
N ASP A 148 11.30 -19.60 -8.89
CA ASP A 148 12.59 -20.31 -8.97
C ASP A 148 13.49 -19.94 -7.78
N ASN A 149 13.48 -18.67 -7.36
CA ASN A 149 14.15 -18.27 -6.11
C ASN A 149 13.39 -18.72 -4.84
N PHE A 150 12.13 -19.16 -4.96
CA PHE A 150 11.36 -19.68 -3.83
C PHE A 150 11.63 -21.17 -3.55
N ASN A 151 11.95 -21.95 -4.59
CA ASN A 151 12.24 -23.38 -4.47
C ASN A 151 13.68 -23.67 -3.99
N LEU A 152 14.59 -22.70 -4.04
CA LEU A 152 15.99 -22.86 -3.60
C LEU A 152 16.23 -22.71 -2.09
N VAL A 153 15.17 -22.47 -1.29
CA VAL A 153 15.28 -22.34 0.18
C VAL A 153 14.49 -23.45 0.91
N GLY A 154 14.14 -24.52 0.18
CA GLY A 154 13.24 -25.59 0.64
C GLY A 154 13.86 -26.97 0.84
N GLU A 155 15.17 -27.14 0.67
CA GLU A 155 15.87 -28.40 0.97
C GLU A 155 17.20 -28.07 1.64
N ASP A 156 17.20 -28.05 2.97
CA ASP A 156 18.34 -28.45 3.82
C ASP A 156 17.85 -28.36 5.28
N SER A 157 17.34 -29.49 5.78
CA SER A 157 17.14 -29.82 7.19
C SER A 157 17.67 -31.23 7.43
#